data_AF-A0A7J9FNN3-F1
#
_entry.id   AF-A0A7J9FNN3-F1
#
_cell.length_a   1.000
_cell.length_b   1.000
_cell.length_c   1.000
_cell.angle_alpha   90.00
_cell.angle_beta   90.00
_cell.angle_gamma   90.00
#
_symmetry.space_group_name_H-M   'P 1'
#
loop_
_entity.id
_entity.type
_entity.pdbx_description
1 polymer ?
#
loop_
_entity_poly.entity_id
_entity_poly.type
_entity_poly.pdbx_seq_one_letter_code
_entity_poly.pdbx_strand_id
1 'polypeptide(L)'
;MHHGHSHPIVHRDISSNNFAYTMRVDEKCDIFSFGVLTWEVFMGRHPGDLISYFSSLESVPSSMSNDRQVLLKDTIDQRLPPPVGQSAKDVVSTMKIALACLNGNPQLRPTMQQVSQALGRQSLPLPSTFRTIKLEELLGDVVWNG
;
A
#
# COMPACT_ATOMS: atom_id res chain seq x y z
N MET A 1 -32.07 40.19 0.45
CA MET A 1 -30.81 39.58 0.91
C MET A 1 -30.95 38.07 0.81
N HIS A 2 -30.54 37.48 -0.32
CA HIS A 2 -30.58 36.01 -0.51
C HIS A 2 -29.22 35.44 -0.11
N HIS A 3 -29.17 34.67 0.97
CA HIS A 3 -27.98 33.90 1.35
C HIS A 3 -27.85 32.67 0.46
N GLY A 4 -26.89 32.69 -0.47
CA GLY A 4 -26.51 31.53 -1.26
C GLY A 4 -25.90 30.44 -0.38
N HIS A 5 -26.62 29.32 -0.23
CA HIS A 5 -26.07 28.09 0.32
C HIS A 5 -25.40 27.32 -0.82
N SER A 6 -24.09 27.46 -0.94
CA SER A 6 -23.29 26.55 -1.77
C SER A 6 -23.06 25.28 -0.96
N HIS A 7 -23.67 24.17 -1.38
CA HIS A 7 -23.33 22.86 -0.85
C HIS A 7 -21.87 22.54 -1.18
N PRO A 8 -21.06 22.03 -0.23
CA PRO A 8 -19.70 21.61 -0.55
C PRO A 8 -19.76 20.43 -1.52
N ILE A 9 -19.00 20.55 -2.62
CA ILE A 9 -18.79 19.47 -3.58
C ILE A 9 -17.87 18.46 -2.87
N VAL A 10 -18.48 17.43 -2.28
CA VAL A 10 -17.73 16.31 -1.75
C VAL A 10 -17.32 15.43 -2.95
N HIS A 11 -16.04 15.50 -3.33
CA HIS A 11 -15.48 14.54 -4.28
C HIS A 11 -15.59 13.15 -3.62
N ARG A 12 -16.31 12.23 -4.29
CA ARG A 12 -16.68 10.91 -3.76
C ARG A 12 -15.47 10.02 -3.42
N ASP A 13 -14.27 10.43 -3.81
CA ASP A 13 -13.04 9.65 -3.68
C ASP A 13 -12.34 9.85 -2.31
N ILE A 14 -12.82 10.78 -1.47
CA ILE A 14 -12.34 10.99 -0.11
C ILE A 14 -13.41 10.56 0.90
N SER A 15 -13.79 9.29 0.88
CA SER A 15 -14.65 8.73 1.92
C SER A 15 -14.05 7.45 2.47
N SER A 16 -12.86 7.57 3.06
CA SER A 16 -12.54 6.70 4.19
C SER A 16 -13.48 7.11 5.33
N ASN A 17 -14.29 6.16 5.79
CA ASN A 17 -15.49 6.31 6.63
C ASN A 17 -15.24 6.88 8.06
N ASN A 18 -14.19 7.68 8.26
CA ASN A 18 -13.78 8.21 9.56
C ASN A 18 -13.37 9.69 9.54
N PHE A 19 -13.45 10.39 8.40
CA PHE A 19 -12.95 11.77 8.31
C PHE A 19 -13.99 12.86 8.61
N ALA A 20 -15.29 12.54 8.56
CA ALA A 20 -16.34 13.56 8.67
C ALA A 20 -16.47 14.20 10.06
N TYR A 21 -15.90 13.60 11.12
CA TYR A 21 -16.14 14.03 12.51
C TYR A 21 -14.91 14.51 13.28
N THR A 22 -13.69 14.39 12.73
CA THR A 22 -12.50 14.99 13.35
C THR A 22 -11.61 15.58 12.27
N MET A 23 -11.63 16.91 12.09
CA MET A 23 -10.59 17.65 11.36
C MET A 23 -9.25 17.59 12.10
N ARG A 24 -8.71 16.39 12.32
CA ARG A 24 -7.28 16.22 12.58
C ARG A 24 -6.62 16.15 11.20
N VAL A 25 -5.94 17.23 10.84
CA VAL A 25 -4.92 17.20 9.78
C VAL A 25 -3.83 16.27 10.32
N ASP A 26 -3.97 14.99 10.04
CA ASP A 26 -3.07 13.93 10.48
C ASP A 26 -2.32 13.46 9.23
N GLU A 27 -0.99 13.44 9.30
CA GLU A 27 -0.09 13.06 8.20
C GLU A 27 -0.42 11.67 7.62
N LYS A 28 -1.23 10.88 8.34
CA LYS A 28 -1.72 9.56 7.96
C LYS A 28 -2.52 9.54 6.66
N CYS A 29 -3.19 10.62 6.28
CA CYS A 29 -3.84 10.71 4.96
C CYS A 29 -2.80 10.78 3.84
N ASP A 30 -1.77 11.61 4.00
CA ASP A 30 -0.67 11.73 3.04
C ASP A 30 0.11 10.42 2.92
N ILE A 31 0.31 9.72 4.04
CA ILE A 31 0.94 8.39 4.06
C ILE A 31 0.12 7.36 3.27
N PHE A 32 -1.21 7.34 3.44
CA PHE A 32 -2.06 6.44 2.68
C PHE A 32 -1.98 6.75 1.18
N SER A 33 -2.11 8.02 0.81
CA SER A 33 -2.00 8.45 -0.59
C SER A 33 -0.61 8.15 -1.18
N PHE A 34 0.47 8.27 -0.40
CA PHE A 34 1.80 7.81 -0.80
C PHE A 34 1.84 6.30 -1.07
N GLY A 35 1.20 5.50 -0.22
CA GLY A 35 1.05 4.05 -0.43
C GLY A 35 0.34 3.74 -1.75
N VAL A 36 -0.80 4.39 -2.02
CA VAL A 36 -1.56 4.22 -3.27
C VAL A 36 -0.70 4.59 -4.48
N LEU A 37 -0.06 5.76 -4.45
CA LEU A 37 0.79 6.24 -5.54
C LEU A 37 1.96 5.29 -5.80
N THR A 38 2.61 4.78 -4.75
CA THR A 38 3.73 3.86 -4.89
C THR A 38 3.29 2.55 -5.56
N TRP A 39 2.12 2.01 -5.18
CA TRP A 39 1.54 0.84 -5.85
C TRP A 39 1.15 1.13 -7.29
N GLU A 40 0.57 2.29 -7.57
CA GLU A 40 0.23 2.72 -8.93
C GLU A 40 1.47 2.76 -9.84
N VAL A 41 2.60 3.28 -9.35
CA VAL A 41 3.88 3.28 -10.06
C VAL A 41 4.34 1.87 -10.40
N PHE A 42 4.29 0.93 -9.45
CA PHE A 42 4.74 -0.45 -9.71
C PHE A 42 3.82 -1.22 -10.65
N MET A 43 2.51 -0.93 -10.62
CA MET A 43 1.52 -1.62 -11.45
C MET A 43 1.35 -0.98 -12.84
N GLY A 44 1.78 0.28 -13.00
CA GLY A 44 1.51 1.09 -14.19
C GLY A 44 0.03 1.44 -14.37
N ARG A 45 -0.80 1.24 -13.34
CA ARG A 45 -2.25 1.48 -13.31
C ARG A 45 -2.73 1.61 -11.87
N HIS A 46 -3.90 2.24 -11.69
CA HIS A 46 -4.48 2.43 -10.36
C HIS A 46 -4.78 1.08 -9.66
N PRO A 47 -4.36 0.89 -8.38
CA PRO A 47 -4.42 -0.39 -7.66
C PRO A 47 -5.80 -0.75 -7.06
N GLY A 48 -6.89 -0.12 -7.53
CA GLY A 48 -8.22 -0.10 -6.86
C GLY A 48 -8.70 -1.42 -6.26
N ASP A 49 -8.79 -2.48 -7.06
CA ASP A 49 -9.26 -3.80 -6.60
C ASP A 49 -8.28 -4.46 -5.61
N LEU A 50 -6.98 -4.19 -5.74
CA LEU A 50 -5.95 -4.75 -4.85
C LEU A 50 -5.95 -4.11 -3.47
N ILE A 51 -6.23 -2.81 -3.36
CA ILE A 51 -6.36 -2.15 -2.04
C ILE A 51 -7.47 -2.82 -1.23
N SER A 52 -8.60 -3.11 -1.89
CA SER A 52 -9.72 -3.82 -1.28
C SER A 52 -9.33 -5.25 -0.89
N TYR A 53 -8.56 -5.93 -1.75
CA TYR A 53 -8.02 -7.27 -1.49
C TYR A 53 -7.09 -7.29 -0.27
N PHE A 54 -6.13 -6.36 -0.16
CA PHE A 54 -5.22 -6.27 0.98
C PHE A 54 -5.96 -6.00 2.30
N SER A 55 -6.94 -5.08 2.26
CA SER A 55 -7.78 -4.79 3.42
C SER A 55 -8.56 -6.04 3.87
N SER A 56 -9.01 -6.86 2.92
CA SER A 56 -9.68 -8.13 3.25
C SER A 56 -8.71 -9.19 3.79
N LEU A 57 -7.49 -9.27 3.28
CA LEU A 57 -6.47 -10.21 3.75
C LEU A 57 -6.02 -9.95 5.19
N GLU A 58 -5.88 -8.68 5.59
CA GLU A 58 -5.58 -8.33 6.99
C GLU A 58 -6.69 -8.81 7.96
N SER A 59 -7.91 -8.99 7.47
CA SER A 59 -9.09 -9.36 8.27
C SER A 59 -9.39 -10.87 8.32
N VAL A 60 -8.76 -11.68 7.46
CA VAL A 60 -9.06 -13.11 7.34
C VAL A 60 -7.89 -13.93 7.89
N PRO A 61 -8.10 -14.85 8.84
CA PRO A 61 -7.06 -15.77 9.26
C PRO A 61 -6.60 -16.61 8.06
N SER A 62 -5.29 -16.76 7.89
CA SER A 62 -4.61 -17.43 6.76
C SER A 62 -5.11 -18.85 6.43
N SER A 63 -5.90 -19.48 7.31
CA SER A 63 -6.57 -20.76 7.10
C SER A 63 -7.85 -20.69 6.23
N MET A 64 -8.39 -19.49 5.98
CA MET A 64 -9.66 -19.28 5.25
C MET A 64 -9.53 -18.46 3.96
N SER A 65 -8.33 -18.07 3.54
CA SER A 65 -8.15 -17.38 2.26
C SER A 65 -8.38 -18.38 1.12
N ASN A 66 -9.39 -18.13 0.30
CA ASN A 66 -9.58 -18.87 -0.95
C ASN A 66 -8.26 -18.90 -1.73
N ASP A 67 -7.96 -20.09 -2.29
CA ASP A 67 -6.71 -20.56 -2.93
C ASP A 67 -6.28 -19.80 -4.21
N ARG A 68 -6.53 -18.49 -4.27
CA ARG A 68 -6.13 -17.61 -5.36
C ARG A 68 -4.76 -17.04 -5.03
N GLN A 69 -3.73 -17.84 -5.30
CA GLN A 69 -2.34 -17.38 -5.23
C GLN A 69 -2.07 -16.35 -6.33
N VAL A 70 -2.21 -15.07 -5.99
CA VAL A 70 -1.79 -13.97 -6.86
C VAL A 70 -0.27 -13.85 -6.76
N LEU A 71 0.43 -13.99 -7.88
CA LEU A 71 1.88 -13.79 -7.92
C LEU A 71 2.20 -12.31 -8.09
N LEU A 72 3.26 -11.86 -7.42
CA LEU A 72 3.72 -10.49 -7.49
C LEU A 72 4.10 -10.08 -8.92
N LYS A 73 4.71 -11.00 -9.68
CA LYS A 73 5.09 -10.76 -11.09
C LYS A 73 3.90 -10.42 -11.98
N ASP A 74 2.71 -10.93 -11.66
CA ASP A 74 1.51 -10.74 -12.47
C ASP A 74 0.80 -9.42 -12.11
N THR A 75 1.21 -8.82 -10.99
CA THR A 75 0.67 -7.56 -10.45
C THR A 75 1.44 -6.33 -10.93
N ILE A 76 2.77 -6.42 -11.06
CA ILE A 76 3.61 -5.33 -11.55
C ILE A 76 3.37 -5.03 -13.03
N ASP A 77 3.77 -3.84 -13.49
CA ASP A 77 3.64 -3.41 -14.88
C ASP A 77 4.35 -4.37 -15.84
N GLN A 78 3.57 -5.18 -16.54
CA GLN A 78 4.07 -6.23 -17.44
C GLN A 78 4.70 -5.66 -18.72
N ARG A 79 4.62 -4.34 -18.95
CA ARG A 79 5.35 -3.67 -20.05
C ARG A 79 6.83 -3.53 -19.74
N LEU A 80 7.22 -3.67 -18.48
CA LEU A 80 8.61 -3.61 -18.03
C LEU A 80 9.20 -5.03 -17.89
N PRO A 81 10.51 -5.20 -18.13
CA PRO A 81 11.15 -6.48 -17.86
C PRO A 81 11.09 -6.79 -16.34
N PRO A 82 10.90 -8.06 -15.95
CA PRO A 82 10.89 -8.42 -14.53
C PRO A 82 12.20 -8.02 -13.85
N PRO A 83 12.14 -7.45 -12.63
CA PRO A 83 13.34 -7.03 -11.93
C PRO A 83 14.20 -8.23 -11.55
N VAL A 84 15.51 -8.02 -11.50
CA VAL A 84 16.52 -9.06 -11.20
C VAL A 84 17.57 -8.55 -10.22
N GLY A 85 18.23 -9.47 -9.51
CA GLY A 85 19.32 -9.13 -8.60
C GLY A 85 18.87 -8.17 -7.49
N GLN A 86 19.58 -7.06 -7.33
CA GLN A 86 19.30 -6.07 -6.28
C GLN A 86 17.96 -5.34 -6.51
N SER A 87 17.65 -4.99 -7.76
CA SER A 87 16.38 -4.31 -8.11
C SER A 87 15.15 -5.12 -7.69
N ALA A 88 15.19 -6.45 -7.78
CA ALA A 88 14.09 -7.30 -7.33
C ALA A 88 13.87 -7.21 -5.81
N LYS A 89 14.95 -7.12 -5.03
CA LYS A 89 14.88 -6.94 -3.58
C LYS A 89 14.31 -5.57 -3.24
N ASP A 90 14.77 -4.54 -3.94
CA ASP A 90 14.35 -3.15 -3.71
C ASP A 90 12.87 -2.94 -4.05
N VAL A 91 12.40 -3.53 -5.16
CA VAL A 91 10.97 -3.55 -5.53
C VAL A 91 10.15 -4.21 -4.43
N VAL A 92 10.51 -5.42 -4.01
CA VAL A 92 9.76 -6.15 -2.97
C VAL A 92 9.75 -5.38 -1.65
N SER A 93 10.90 -4.86 -1.22
CA SER A 93 11.02 -4.06 0.01
C SER A 93 10.13 -2.82 -0.05
N THR A 94 10.17 -2.08 -1.16
CA THR A 94 9.36 -0.87 -1.36
C THR A 94 7.88 -1.19 -1.39
N MET A 95 7.47 -2.29 -2.03
CA MET A 95 6.06 -2.71 -2.06
C MET A 95 5.54 -3.11 -0.67
N LYS A 96 6.37 -3.72 0.18
CA LYS A 96 6.01 -3.98 1.60
C LYS A 96 5.81 -2.69 2.39
N ILE A 97 6.71 -1.72 2.22
CA ILE A 97 6.60 -0.39 2.85
C ILE A 97 5.30 0.29 2.40
N ALA A 98 5.03 0.29 1.10
CA ALA A 98 3.82 0.87 0.52
C ALA A 98 2.55 0.16 1.03
N LEU A 99 2.59 -1.17 1.16
CA LEU A 99 1.47 -1.95 1.71
C LEU A 99 1.15 -1.56 3.16
N ALA A 100 2.17 -1.39 4.00
CA ALA A 100 1.96 -0.92 5.37
C ALA A 100 1.41 0.52 5.45
N CYS A 101 1.72 1.37 4.47
CA CYS A 101 1.13 2.71 4.35
C CYS A 101 -0.37 2.65 4.02
N LEU A 102 -0.83 1.57 3.37
CA LEU A 102 -2.23 1.33 2.99
C LEU A 102 -3.08 0.73 4.12
N ASN A 103 -2.54 0.56 5.32
CA ASN A 103 -3.28 -0.05 6.43
C ASN A 103 -4.61 0.72 6.70
N GLY A 104 -5.70 -0.04 6.86
CA GLY A 104 -7.03 0.52 7.09
C GLY A 104 -7.15 1.31 8.39
N ASN A 105 -6.33 0.98 9.40
CA ASN A 105 -6.22 1.71 10.66
C ASN A 105 -5.11 2.79 10.57
N PRO A 106 -5.44 4.09 10.60
CA PRO A 106 -4.46 5.17 10.51
C PRO A 106 -3.36 5.11 11.58
N GLN A 107 -3.65 4.55 12.75
CA GLN A 107 -2.66 4.45 13.85
C GLN A 107 -1.60 3.38 13.61
N LEU A 108 -1.87 2.39 12.76
CA LEU A 108 -0.92 1.33 12.39
C LEU A 108 -0.04 1.72 11.19
N ARG A 109 -0.40 2.79 10.48
CA ARG A 109 0.43 3.30 9.38
C ARG A 109 1.74 3.86 9.94
N PRO A 110 2.89 3.66 9.25
CA PRO A 110 4.17 4.24 9.64
C PRO A 110 4.14 5.77 9.58
N THR A 111 5.14 6.45 10.13
CA THR A 111 5.39 7.87 9.87
C THR A 111 6.16 8.06 8.57
N MET A 112 6.08 9.24 7.94
CA MET A 112 6.90 9.53 6.76
C MET A 112 8.41 9.46 7.03
N GLN A 113 8.85 9.72 8.28
CA GLN A 113 10.23 9.50 8.68
C GLN A 113 10.60 8.01 8.63
N GLN A 114 9.75 7.13 9.17
CA GLN A 114 9.95 5.69 9.10
C GLN A 114 9.96 5.19 7.65
N VAL A 115 9.05 5.68 6.82
CA VAL A 115 9.00 5.37 5.37
C VAL A 115 10.31 5.79 4.69
N SER A 116 10.73 7.05 4.85
CA SER A 116 11.96 7.57 4.25
C SER A 116 13.20 6.78 4.67
N GLN A 117 13.34 6.50 5.97
CA GLN A 117 14.45 5.69 6.49
C GLN A 117 14.42 4.26 5.95
N ALA A 118 13.24 3.64 5.87
CA ALA A 118 13.10 2.27 5.36
C ALA A 118 13.45 2.19 3.86
N LEU A 119 13.06 3.19 3.06
CA LEU A 119 13.42 3.29 1.64
C LEU A 119 14.92 3.52 1.42
N GLY A 120 15.59 4.20 2.36
CA GLY A 120 17.04 4.44 2.30
C GLY A 120 17.91 3.25 2.73
N ARG A 121 17.32 2.17 3.25
CA ARG A 121 18.07 0.98 3.69
C ARG A 121 18.36 0.04 2.54
N GLN A 122 19.44 -0.73 2.69
CA GLN A 122 19.71 -1.83 1.77
C GLN A 122 18.66 -2.94 1.95
N SER A 123 18.06 -3.36 0.84
CA SER A 123 17.04 -4.41 0.84
C SER A 123 17.61 -5.77 1.19
N LEU A 124 16.88 -6.51 2.02
CA LEU A 124 17.26 -7.85 2.46
C LEU A 124 17.25 -8.86 1.30
N PRO A 125 17.99 -9.98 1.41
CA PRO A 125 17.91 -11.07 0.44
C PRO A 125 16.48 -11.58 0.30
N LEU A 126 16.05 -11.84 -0.94
CA LEU A 126 14.74 -12.45 -1.17
C LEU A 126 14.77 -13.92 -0.75
N PRO A 127 13.73 -14.41 -0.06
CA PRO A 127 13.61 -15.83 0.30
C PRO A 127 13.39 -16.72 -0.93
N SER A 128 12.88 -16.15 -2.03
CA SER A 128 12.59 -16.86 -3.27
C SER A 128 12.86 -15.98 -4.51
N THR A 129 12.76 -16.56 -5.70
CA THR A 129 12.89 -15.77 -6.94
C THR A 129 11.70 -14.82 -7.06
N PHE A 130 11.91 -13.59 -7.54
CA PHE A 130 10.84 -12.59 -7.71
C PHE A 130 9.57 -13.15 -8.38
N ARG A 131 9.73 -14.06 -9.34
CA ARG A 131 8.64 -14.69 -10.10
C ARG A 131 7.74 -15.63 -9.28
N THR A 132 8.21 -16.11 -8.14
CA THR A 132 7.49 -17.06 -7.28
C THR A 132 6.91 -16.40 -6.04
N ILE A 133 7.25 -15.14 -5.78
CA ILE A 133 6.72 -14.40 -4.63
C ILE A 133 5.22 -14.21 -4.82
N LYS A 134 4.46 -14.66 -3.83
CA LYS A 134 3.03 -14.42 -3.74
C LYS A 134 2.77 -13.05 -3.11
N LEU A 135 1.66 -12.45 -3.50
CA LEU A 135 1.27 -11.13 -3.01
C LEU A 135 1.03 -11.11 -1.49
N GLU A 136 0.54 -12.22 -0.93
CA GLU A 136 0.35 -12.42 0.51
C GLU A 136 1.67 -12.39 1.32
N GLU A 137 2.80 -12.78 0.71
CA GLU A 137 4.13 -12.73 1.36
C GLU A 137 4.59 -11.29 1.62
N LEU A 138 3.92 -10.31 1.02
CA LEU A 138 4.16 -8.89 1.29
C LEU A 138 3.56 -8.41 2.62
N LEU A 139 2.58 -9.12 3.18
CA LEU A 139 1.93 -8.75 4.45
C LEU A 139 2.83 -8.98 5.68
N GLY A 140 4.00 -9.59 5.50
CA GLY A 140 4.95 -9.77 6.60
C GLY A 140 5.49 -8.43 7.14
N ASP A 141 5.82 -8.42 8.43
CA ASP A 141 6.21 -7.21 9.15
C ASP A 141 7.39 -6.47 8.48
N VAL A 142 7.20 -5.17 8.27
CA VAL A 142 8.30 -4.25 7.97
C VAL A 142 8.92 -3.83 9.30
N VAL A 143 10.23 -4.05 9.44
CA VAL A 143 10.96 -3.65 10.66
C VAL A 143 11.19 -2.14 10.64
N TRP A 144 10.34 -1.41 11.36
CA TRP A 144 10.42 0.05 11.53
C TRP A 144 11.40 0.48 12.63
N ASN A 145 12.56 -0.16 12.76
CA ASN A 145 13.53 0.23 13.78
C ASN A 145 14.04 1.65 13.49
N GLY A 146 13.90 2.57 14.43
CA GLY A 146 14.42 3.94 14.42
C GLY A 146 14.62 4.41 15.84
#